data_AF-A0A7Y0H8M6-F1
#
_entry.id   AF-A0A7Y0H8M6-F1
#
_cell.length_a   1.000
_cell.length_b   1.000
_cell.length_c   1.000
_cell.angle_alpha   90.00
_cell.angle_beta   90.00
_cell.angle_gamma   90.00
#
_symmetry.space_group_name_H-M   'P 1'
#
loop_
_entity.id
_entity.type
_entity.pdbx_description
1 polymer ?
#
loop_
_entity_poly.entity_id
_entity_poly.type
_entity_poly.pdbx_seq_one_letter_code
_entity_poly.pdbx_strand_id
1 'polypeptide(L)'
;MSAIQDNPAQTDNIEKTKEALSDVRKAFRLLWAYNKRVFNIVEHIRNRLGFDHYYTDNWLIPNHGGADFCAGWAWDALPLSTIGWLALRPNKDSEENIAPRSGDIYNNPLAGDMLLHILLISDSGFFVAKTGMNKNEPNVLSFAPPDKCQSKLVLSVYVNDIDRNEGMNWLHRIFKPCLNATKWDDPNTGGLAVKGVRRYSAVLMLEDVLDEVTLNEKILWFKQEIETRLVVNLAEMSVQDKNEVGALLAVDI
;
A
#
# COMPACT_ATOMS: atom_id res chain seq x y z
N MET A 1 14.09 -61.37 -15.17
CA MET A 1 14.35 -60.11 -14.43
C MET A 1 14.69 -59.06 -15.48
N SER A 2 13.73 -58.21 -15.85
CA SER A 2 13.95 -57.15 -16.83
C SER A 2 14.71 -56.02 -16.13
N ALA A 3 15.97 -55.80 -16.51
CA ALA A 3 16.70 -54.62 -16.09
C ALA A 3 15.98 -53.39 -16.66
N ILE A 4 15.41 -52.56 -15.80
CA ILE A 4 14.96 -51.23 -16.18
C ILE A 4 16.22 -50.49 -16.63
N GLN A 5 16.36 -50.30 -17.94
CA GLN A 5 17.43 -49.47 -18.48
C GLN A 5 17.13 -48.03 -18.07
N ASP A 6 17.95 -47.49 -17.16
CA ASP A 6 17.91 -46.07 -16.81
C ASP A 6 18.16 -45.26 -18.08
N ASN A 7 17.14 -44.52 -18.52
CA ASN A 7 17.26 -43.63 -19.66
C ASN A 7 17.97 -42.35 -19.20
N PRO A 8 19.21 -42.08 -19.63
CA PRO A 8 19.99 -40.92 -19.17
C PRO A 8 19.31 -39.57 -19.46
N ALA A 9 18.47 -39.48 -20.50
CA ALA A 9 17.68 -38.27 -20.78
C ALA A 9 16.59 -38.01 -19.74
N GLN A 10 16.06 -39.07 -19.11
CA GLN A 10 15.08 -38.96 -18.03
C GLN A 10 15.75 -38.48 -16.74
N THR A 11 16.97 -38.96 -16.45
CA THR A 11 17.75 -38.54 -15.28
C THR A 11 18.17 -37.07 -15.38
N ASP A 12 18.60 -36.60 -16.55
CA ASP A 12 18.95 -35.18 -16.78
C ASP A 12 17.75 -34.24 -16.57
N ASN A 13 16.54 -34.65 -17.00
CA ASN A 13 15.32 -33.88 -16.76
C ASN A 13 14.94 -33.82 -15.27
N ILE A 14 15.15 -34.92 -14.52
CA ILE A 14 14.90 -34.96 -13.08
C ILE A 14 15.82 -33.99 -12.33
N GLU A 15 17.12 -33.98 -12.64
CA GLU A 15 18.07 -33.07 -11.99
C GLU A 15 17.77 -31.60 -12.33
N LYS A 16 17.50 -31.27 -13.60
CA LYS A 16 17.04 -29.92 -14.00
C LYS A 16 15.77 -29.49 -13.28
N THR A 17 14.82 -30.41 -13.11
CA THR A 17 13.59 -30.15 -12.37
C THR A 17 13.89 -29.87 -10.88
N LYS A 18 14.79 -30.63 -10.26
CA LYS A 18 15.19 -30.40 -8.86
C LYS A 18 15.87 -29.04 -8.69
N GLU A 19 16.73 -28.65 -9.62
CA GLU A 19 17.38 -27.34 -9.64
C GLU A 19 16.34 -26.22 -9.77
N ALA A 20 15.41 -26.33 -10.73
CA ALA A 20 14.33 -25.37 -10.89
C ALA A 20 13.47 -25.24 -9.62
N LEU A 21 13.11 -26.36 -8.99
CA LEU A 21 12.38 -26.35 -7.71
C LEU A 21 13.20 -25.72 -6.58
N SER A 22 14.52 -25.88 -6.58
CA SER A 22 15.41 -25.20 -5.64
C SER A 22 15.37 -23.68 -5.83
N ASP A 23 15.42 -23.20 -7.08
CA ASP A 23 15.37 -21.78 -7.40
C ASP A 23 14.02 -21.16 -7.07
N VAL A 24 12.92 -21.88 -7.31
CA VAL A 24 11.57 -21.47 -6.84
C VAL A 24 11.57 -21.26 -5.32
N ARG A 25 12.14 -22.18 -4.54
CA ARG A 25 12.23 -22.01 -3.08
C ARG A 25 13.10 -20.82 -2.67
N LYS A 26 14.18 -20.52 -3.42
CA LYS A 26 14.98 -19.31 -3.17
C LYS A 26 14.15 -18.05 -3.44
N ALA A 27 13.42 -18.01 -4.55
CA ALA A 27 12.52 -16.91 -4.89
C ALA A 27 11.45 -16.69 -3.81
N PHE A 28 10.83 -17.76 -3.30
CA PHE A 28 9.87 -17.66 -2.19
C PHE A 28 10.46 -17.05 -0.92
N ARG A 29 11.71 -17.38 -0.58
CA ARG A 29 12.40 -16.78 0.59
C ARG A 29 12.70 -15.30 0.38
N LEU A 30 13.08 -14.91 -0.83
CA LEU A 30 13.27 -13.50 -1.20
C LEU A 30 11.95 -12.73 -1.11
N LEU A 31 10.87 -13.29 -1.67
CA LEU A 31 9.53 -12.71 -1.56
C LEU A 31 9.08 -12.58 -0.11
N TRP A 32 9.32 -13.59 0.72
CA TRP A 32 9.00 -13.53 2.15
C TRP A 32 9.72 -12.37 2.85
N ALA A 33 11.04 -12.23 2.62
CA ALA A 33 11.84 -11.16 3.21
C ALA A 33 11.37 -9.77 2.75
N TYR A 34 11.10 -9.63 1.45
CA TYR A 34 10.52 -8.43 0.85
C TYR A 34 9.18 -8.06 1.51
N ASN A 35 8.24 -9.01 1.56
CA ASN A 35 6.91 -8.80 2.14
C ASN A 35 7.00 -8.41 3.61
N LYS A 36 7.86 -9.09 4.39
CA LYS A 36 8.07 -8.76 5.80
C LYS A 36 8.59 -7.34 5.97
N ARG A 37 9.54 -6.90 5.13
CA ARG A 37 10.06 -5.53 5.16
C ARG A 37 8.98 -4.51 4.81
N VAL A 38 8.21 -4.74 3.75
CA VAL A 38 7.08 -3.89 3.37
C VAL A 38 6.08 -3.75 4.51
N PHE A 39 5.64 -4.85 5.12
CA PHE A 39 4.67 -4.79 6.21
C PHE A 39 5.20 -4.00 7.40
N ASN A 40 6.47 -4.18 7.76
CA ASN A 40 7.11 -3.39 8.81
C ASN A 40 7.13 -1.89 8.46
N ILE A 41 7.45 -1.52 7.22
CA ILE A 41 7.42 -0.11 6.77
C ILE A 41 6.00 0.46 6.87
N VAL A 42 5.00 -0.26 6.36
CA VAL A 42 3.59 0.17 6.39
C VAL A 42 3.10 0.36 7.81
N GLU A 43 3.38 -0.61 8.69
CA GLU A 43 3.07 -0.53 10.11
C GLU A 43 3.76 0.66 10.77
N HIS A 44 5.04 0.88 10.48
CA HIS A 44 5.81 2.00 11.02
C HIS A 44 5.21 3.34 10.59
N ILE A 45 4.97 3.56 9.29
CA ILE A 45 4.33 4.78 8.78
C ILE A 45 3.00 5.04 9.49
N ARG A 46 2.15 4.01 9.58
CA ARG A 46 0.82 4.12 10.19
C ARG A 46 0.92 4.50 11.68
N ASN A 47 1.76 3.81 12.43
CA ASN A 47 1.93 4.04 13.87
C ASN A 47 2.51 5.44 14.15
N ARG A 48 3.51 5.87 13.37
CA ARG A 48 4.13 7.21 13.49
C ARG A 48 3.18 8.36 13.18
N LEU A 49 2.24 8.13 12.26
CA LEU A 49 1.21 9.10 11.91
C LEU A 49 -0.03 9.02 12.83
N GLY A 50 -0.09 8.03 13.73
CA GLY A 50 -1.18 7.85 14.68
C GLY A 50 -2.50 7.39 14.03
N PHE A 51 -2.42 6.52 13.04
CA PHE A 51 -3.59 5.89 12.42
C PHE A 51 -3.74 4.44 12.89
N ASP A 52 -4.97 3.96 12.98
CA ASP A 52 -5.31 2.58 13.32
C ASP A 52 -5.70 1.80 12.07
N HIS A 53 -5.35 0.51 12.01
CA HIS A 53 -5.69 -0.31 10.85
C HIS A 53 -7.21 -0.37 10.63
N TYR A 54 -7.63 -0.24 9.37
CA TYR A 54 -9.03 -0.37 8.97
C TYR A 54 -9.25 -1.51 7.98
N TYR A 55 -8.58 -1.47 6.82
CA TYR A 55 -8.87 -2.38 5.72
C TYR A 55 -7.63 -2.64 4.88
N THR A 56 -7.57 -3.80 4.22
CA THR A 56 -6.52 -4.13 3.26
C THR A 56 -7.18 -4.72 2.03
N ASP A 57 -6.79 -4.26 0.84
CA ASP A 57 -7.33 -4.79 -0.41
C ASP A 57 -6.31 -4.75 -1.54
N ASN A 58 -6.54 -5.60 -2.53
CA ASN A 58 -5.81 -5.55 -3.78
C ASN A 58 -6.64 -4.79 -4.84
N TRP A 59 -6.51 -3.46 -4.81
CA TRP A 59 -7.37 -2.54 -5.58
C TRP A 59 -7.27 -2.65 -7.10
N LEU A 60 -6.23 -3.30 -7.62
CA LEU A 60 -5.92 -3.33 -9.05
C LEU A 60 -6.07 -4.73 -9.67
N ILE A 61 -6.48 -5.72 -8.87
CA ILE A 61 -6.83 -7.04 -9.37
C ILE A 61 -8.33 -7.06 -9.70
N PRO A 62 -8.73 -7.43 -10.92
CA PRO A 62 -10.13 -7.62 -11.22
C PRO A 62 -10.69 -8.69 -10.25
N ASN A 63 -11.78 -8.41 -9.55
CA ASN A 63 -12.36 -9.38 -8.62
C ASN A 63 -12.91 -10.58 -9.40
N HIS A 64 -12.30 -11.76 -9.23
CA HIS A 64 -12.61 -12.98 -9.98
C HIS A 64 -13.61 -13.89 -9.23
N GLY A 65 -14.48 -13.34 -8.37
CA GLY A 65 -15.50 -14.12 -7.67
C GLY A 65 -16.29 -15.04 -8.62
N GLY A 66 -15.91 -16.31 -8.70
CA GLY A 66 -16.52 -17.34 -9.55
C GLY A 66 -15.80 -17.71 -10.86
N ALA A 67 -14.61 -17.16 -11.17
CA ALA A 67 -13.84 -17.57 -12.35
C ALA A 67 -12.97 -18.82 -12.09
N ASP A 68 -12.63 -19.54 -13.16
CA ASP A 68 -11.64 -20.63 -13.11
C ASP A 68 -10.32 -20.10 -12.56
N PHE A 69 -9.81 -20.72 -11.50
CA PHE A 69 -8.54 -20.37 -10.84
C PHE A 69 -7.38 -20.28 -11.85
N CYS A 70 -7.41 -21.08 -12.91
CA CYS A 70 -6.40 -21.08 -13.95
C CYS A 70 -6.53 -19.93 -14.95
N ALA A 71 -7.69 -19.27 -15.04
CA ALA A 71 -7.97 -18.22 -16.01
C ALA A 71 -7.50 -16.81 -15.57
N GLY A 72 -7.07 -16.66 -14.31
CA GLY A 72 -6.59 -15.39 -13.75
C GLY A 72 -5.43 -15.56 -12.75
N TRP A 73 -4.77 -16.72 -12.78
CA TRP A 73 -3.82 -17.14 -11.76
C TRP A 73 -2.70 -16.12 -11.48
N ALA A 74 -2.21 -15.38 -12.49
CA ALA A 74 -1.12 -14.43 -12.26
C ALA A 74 -1.54 -13.27 -11.34
N TRP A 75 -2.81 -12.89 -11.37
CA TRP A 75 -3.36 -11.92 -10.42
C TRP A 75 -3.41 -12.51 -9.02
N ASP A 76 -4.00 -13.69 -8.87
CA ASP A 76 -4.20 -14.35 -7.58
C ASP A 76 -2.88 -14.83 -6.93
N ALA A 77 -1.87 -15.16 -7.75
CA ALA A 77 -0.57 -15.68 -7.30
C ALA A 77 0.44 -14.57 -6.97
N LEU A 78 0.18 -13.31 -7.35
CA LEU A 78 1.04 -12.16 -7.06
C LEU A 78 0.30 -11.08 -6.24
N PRO A 79 -0.24 -11.41 -5.06
CA PRO A 79 -1.15 -10.52 -4.32
C PRO A 79 -0.49 -9.24 -3.78
N LEU A 80 0.84 -9.14 -3.83
CA LEU A 80 1.59 -7.95 -3.42
C LEU A 80 2.23 -7.19 -4.59
N SER A 81 1.93 -7.58 -5.84
CA SER A 81 2.29 -6.79 -7.03
C SER A 81 1.76 -5.35 -6.90
N THR A 82 0.51 -5.25 -6.43
CA THR A 82 -0.10 -4.04 -5.87
C THR A 82 -0.99 -4.39 -4.69
N ILE A 83 -0.90 -3.64 -3.60
CA ILE A 83 -1.78 -3.81 -2.45
C ILE A 83 -1.96 -2.47 -1.77
N GLY A 84 -3.16 -2.18 -1.27
CA GLY A 84 -3.43 -0.98 -0.51
C GLY A 84 -3.86 -1.29 0.91
N TRP A 85 -3.35 -0.51 1.85
CA TRP A 85 -3.77 -0.50 3.24
C TRP A 85 -4.49 0.80 3.55
N LEU A 86 -5.62 0.67 4.24
CA LEU A 86 -6.41 1.76 4.77
C LEU A 86 -6.28 1.77 6.29
N ALA A 87 -6.12 2.97 6.83
CA ALA A 87 -6.03 3.20 8.26
C ALA A 87 -6.80 4.47 8.62
N LEU A 88 -7.47 4.50 9.77
CA LEU A 88 -8.32 5.60 10.20
C LEU A 88 -7.71 6.33 11.40
N ARG A 89 -7.94 7.63 11.46
CA ARG A 89 -7.63 8.46 12.63
C ARG A 89 -8.86 9.31 12.94
N PRO A 90 -9.60 9.01 14.02
CA PRO A 90 -10.76 9.80 14.41
C PRO A 90 -10.34 11.18 14.93
N ASN A 91 -11.23 12.17 14.78
CA ASN A 91 -11.02 13.51 15.32
C ASN A 91 -11.09 13.51 16.86
N LYS A 92 -9.94 13.58 17.53
CA LYS A 92 -9.86 13.54 19.00
C LYS A 92 -10.57 14.71 19.69
N ASP A 93 -10.85 15.80 18.98
CA ASP A 93 -11.47 17.00 19.53
C ASP A 93 -13.01 16.93 19.54
N SER A 94 -13.63 15.90 18.94
CA SER A 94 -15.09 15.75 19.01
C SER A 94 -15.50 15.11 20.34
N GLU A 95 -16.41 15.75 21.09
CA GLU A 95 -16.97 15.22 22.35
C GLU A 95 -17.61 13.83 22.18
N GLU A 96 -18.06 13.49 20.98
CA GLU A 96 -18.62 12.16 20.61
C GLU A 96 -17.58 11.03 20.51
N ASN A 97 -16.27 11.34 20.58
CA ASN A 97 -15.19 10.35 20.55
C ASN A 97 -14.73 9.90 21.96
N ILE A 98 -15.45 10.30 23.02
CA ILE A 98 -15.16 9.94 24.42
C ILE A 98 -15.70 8.54 24.77
N ALA A 99 -16.66 8.00 24.01
CA ALA A 99 -17.10 6.61 24.14
C ALA A 99 -16.39 5.74 23.08
N PRO A 100 -15.93 4.51 23.42
CA PRO A 100 -15.49 3.56 22.41
C PRO A 100 -16.66 3.35 21.46
N ARG A 101 -16.54 3.82 20.21
CA ARG A 101 -17.52 3.58 19.15
C ARG A 101 -17.57 2.07 18.93
N SER A 102 -18.42 1.41 19.70
CA SER A 102 -18.60 -0.03 19.74
C SER A 102 -19.31 -0.45 18.46
N GLY A 103 -18.55 -0.53 17.36
CA GLY A 103 -18.96 -1.31 16.19
C GLY A 103 -18.69 -0.67 14.84
N ASP A 104 -18.54 0.66 14.71
CA ASP A 104 -18.63 1.24 13.36
C ASP A 104 -18.01 2.63 13.14
N ILE A 105 -16.77 2.88 13.59
CA ILE A 105 -15.99 4.07 13.13
C ILE A 105 -15.87 4.14 11.59
N TYR A 106 -16.20 3.03 10.92
CA TYR A 106 -16.20 2.86 9.48
C TYR A 106 -17.40 3.55 8.82
N ASN A 107 -18.51 3.63 9.55
CA ASN A 107 -19.77 4.24 9.11
C ASN A 107 -19.97 5.59 9.82
N ASN A 108 -20.38 6.58 9.04
CA ASN A 108 -20.67 7.98 9.42
C ASN A 108 -19.45 8.78 9.90
N PRO A 109 -18.45 9.02 9.02
CA PRO A 109 -17.30 9.86 9.37
C PRO A 109 -17.73 11.26 9.82
N LEU A 110 -17.11 11.78 10.89
CA LEU A 110 -17.34 13.13 11.38
C LEU A 110 -16.35 14.13 10.76
N ALA A 111 -16.67 15.42 10.89
CA ALA A 111 -15.74 16.47 10.56
C ALA A 111 -14.42 16.32 11.35
N GLY A 112 -13.30 16.36 10.63
CA GLY A 112 -11.95 16.13 11.11
C GLY A 112 -11.47 14.68 11.07
N ASP A 113 -12.36 13.70 10.87
CA ASP A 113 -11.92 12.30 10.72
C ASP A 113 -11.03 12.15 9.48
N MET A 114 -10.02 11.29 9.59
CA MET A 114 -9.03 11.07 8.54
C MET A 114 -8.89 9.61 8.14
N LEU A 115 -8.51 9.40 6.88
CA LEU A 115 -8.14 8.12 6.31
C LEU A 115 -6.75 8.22 5.67
N LEU A 116 -5.84 7.36 6.09
CA LEU A 116 -4.57 7.11 5.43
C LEU A 116 -4.74 5.93 4.47
N HIS A 117 -4.34 6.11 3.22
CA HIS A 117 -4.19 5.08 2.22
C HIS A 117 -2.70 4.95 1.87
N ILE A 118 -2.16 3.74 2.00
CA ILE A 118 -0.82 3.38 1.57
C ILE A 118 -0.97 2.35 0.45
N LEU A 119 -0.53 2.67 -0.76
CA LEU A 119 -0.53 1.75 -1.91
C LEU A 119 0.90 1.35 -2.23
N LEU A 120 1.19 0.06 -2.15
CA LEU A 120 2.41 -0.51 -2.70
C LEU A 120 2.23 -0.77 -4.19
N ILE A 121 3.22 -0.37 -4.98
CA ILE A 121 3.46 -0.80 -6.35
C ILE A 121 4.82 -1.51 -6.33
N SER A 122 4.85 -2.84 -6.36
CA SER A 122 6.10 -3.59 -6.25
C SER A 122 6.97 -3.47 -7.50
N ASP A 123 6.36 -3.31 -8.67
CA ASP A 123 7.08 -3.19 -9.93
C ASP A 123 6.30 -2.25 -10.86
N SER A 124 6.89 -1.10 -11.20
CA SER A 124 6.25 -0.14 -12.12
C SER A 124 6.12 -0.67 -13.55
N GLY A 125 6.98 -1.58 -14.00
CA GLY A 125 6.91 -2.20 -15.32
C GLY A 125 5.68 -3.07 -15.52
N PHE A 126 5.12 -3.59 -14.43
CA PHE A 126 3.87 -4.34 -14.43
C PHE A 126 2.67 -3.49 -14.90
N PHE A 127 2.66 -2.18 -14.59
CA PHE A 127 1.55 -1.27 -14.91
C PHE A 127 1.77 -0.45 -16.19
N VAL A 128 3.00 -0.44 -16.72
CA VAL A 128 3.37 0.27 -17.97
C VAL A 128 2.88 -0.48 -19.21
N ALA A 129 2.46 -1.75 -19.08
CA ALA A 129 1.77 -2.52 -20.11
C ALA A 129 0.32 -2.01 -20.37
N LYS A 130 0.23 -0.75 -20.85
CA LYS A 130 -0.89 -0.04 -21.47
C LYS A 130 -2.23 0.01 -20.72
N THR A 131 -2.43 1.15 -20.05
CA THR A 131 -3.66 1.98 -20.09
C THR A 131 -4.97 1.22 -19.89
N GLY A 132 -5.42 1.21 -18.64
CA GLY A 132 -6.73 0.73 -18.23
C GLY A 132 -6.58 -0.52 -17.38
N MET A 133 -7.46 -0.67 -16.40
CA MET A 133 -7.75 -1.93 -15.71
C MET A 133 -8.26 -2.94 -16.74
N ASN A 134 -7.41 -3.35 -17.68
CA ASN A 134 -7.73 -4.37 -18.65
C ASN A 134 -7.87 -5.64 -17.84
N LYS A 135 -9.04 -6.27 -17.92
CA LYS A 135 -9.38 -7.49 -17.17
C LYS A 135 -8.51 -8.71 -17.53
N ASN A 136 -7.53 -8.52 -18.43
CA ASN A 136 -6.71 -9.58 -19.00
C ASN A 136 -5.43 -9.72 -18.19
N GLU A 137 -4.96 -10.96 -18.06
CA GLU A 137 -3.70 -11.31 -17.41
C GLU A 137 -2.52 -10.48 -17.98
N PRO A 138 -1.62 -9.98 -17.12
CA PRO A 138 -0.48 -9.19 -17.57
C PRO A 138 0.49 -10.10 -18.33
N ASN A 139 0.93 -9.67 -19.51
CA ASN A 139 1.92 -10.43 -20.28
C ASN A 139 3.32 -10.11 -19.75
N VAL A 140 3.97 -11.07 -19.08
CA VAL A 140 5.33 -10.89 -18.54
C VAL A 140 6.36 -10.49 -19.60
N LEU A 141 6.18 -10.91 -20.86
CA LEU A 141 7.07 -10.55 -21.97
C LEU A 141 6.93 -9.08 -22.38
N SER A 142 5.89 -8.39 -21.89
CA SER A 142 5.67 -6.96 -22.13
C SER A 142 6.18 -6.07 -21.01
N PHE A 143 6.72 -6.64 -19.93
CA PHE A 143 7.25 -5.86 -18.82
C PHE A 143 8.52 -5.14 -19.25
N ALA A 144 8.73 -3.95 -18.69
CA ALA A 144 10.01 -3.28 -18.82
C ALA A 144 11.13 -4.14 -18.20
N PRO A 145 12.38 -4.02 -18.68
CA PRO A 145 13.52 -4.65 -18.03
C PRO A 145 13.57 -4.30 -16.53
N PRO A 146 13.91 -5.25 -15.63
CA PRO A 146 13.87 -5.00 -14.18
C PRO A 146 14.70 -3.80 -13.72
N ASP A 147 15.82 -3.51 -14.38
CA ASP A 147 16.68 -2.34 -14.08
C ASP A 147 16.06 -0.98 -14.45
N LYS A 148 14.93 -1.00 -15.15
CA LYS A 148 14.11 0.17 -15.50
C LYS A 148 12.82 0.25 -14.68
N CYS A 149 12.56 -0.74 -13.84
CA CYS A 149 11.40 -0.78 -12.96
C CYS A 149 11.72 -0.17 -11.60
N GLN A 150 10.67 0.28 -10.91
CA GLN A 150 10.76 0.87 -9.58
C GLN A 150 9.69 0.27 -8.67
N SER A 151 10.02 0.15 -7.38
CA SER A 151 9.06 -0.16 -6.33
C SER A 151 8.66 1.12 -5.60
N LYS A 152 7.37 1.35 -5.40
CA LYS A 152 6.85 2.63 -4.89
C LYS A 152 5.84 2.42 -3.78
N LEU A 153 5.85 3.34 -2.81
CA LEU A 153 4.78 3.53 -1.85
C LEU A 153 4.08 4.85 -2.16
N VAL A 154 2.81 4.79 -2.53
CA VAL A 154 1.96 5.97 -2.68
C VAL A 154 1.21 6.17 -1.37
N LEU A 155 1.50 7.28 -0.70
CA LEU A 155 0.82 7.68 0.54
C LEU A 155 -0.25 8.70 0.20
N SER A 156 -1.45 8.56 0.76
CA SER A 156 -2.53 9.52 0.58
C SER A 156 -3.31 9.69 1.87
N VAL A 157 -3.49 10.92 2.32
CA VAL A 157 -4.36 11.25 3.46
C VAL A 157 -5.60 11.96 2.96
N TYR A 158 -6.75 11.47 3.39
CA TYR A 158 -8.06 12.07 3.16
C TYR A 158 -8.57 12.65 4.47
N VAL A 159 -9.10 13.87 4.41
CA VAL A 159 -9.73 14.55 5.55
C VAL A 159 -11.18 14.80 5.21
N ASN A 160 -12.08 14.44 6.11
CA ASN A 160 -13.50 14.72 6.00
C ASN A 160 -13.82 16.03 6.74
N ASP A 161 -14.31 17.06 6.05
CA ASP A 161 -14.56 18.38 6.64
C ASP A 161 -16.01 18.58 7.13
N ILE A 162 -16.90 17.61 6.91
CA ILE A 162 -18.32 17.71 7.25
C ILE A 162 -18.82 16.44 7.93
N ASP A 163 -19.76 16.57 8.85
CA ASP A 163 -20.43 15.41 9.44
C ASP A 163 -21.24 14.67 8.38
N ARG A 164 -21.17 13.34 8.41
CA ARG A 164 -21.83 12.48 7.44
C ARG A 164 -23.08 11.83 8.04
N ASN A 165 -24.14 11.82 7.23
CA ASN A 165 -25.38 11.14 7.56
C ASN A 165 -25.21 9.62 7.63
N GLU A 166 -26.20 8.96 8.24
CA GLU A 166 -26.32 7.51 8.32
C GLU A 166 -26.13 6.81 6.96
N GLY A 167 -25.27 5.78 6.92
CA GLY A 167 -25.01 4.95 5.74
C GLY A 167 -23.86 5.44 4.84
N MET A 168 -23.23 6.57 5.17
CA MET A 168 -21.95 6.95 4.60
C MET A 168 -20.83 6.13 5.23
N ASN A 169 -19.85 5.67 4.45
CA ASN A 169 -18.70 4.95 5.00
C ASN A 169 -17.42 5.28 4.26
N TRP A 170 -16.30 5.15 4.96
CA TRP A 170 -14.98 5.49 4.43
C TRP A 170 -14.66 4.72 3.15
N LEU A 171 -14.86 3.41 3.14
CA LEU A 171 -14.44 2.56 2.01
C LEU A 171 -15.25 2.82 0.73
N HIS A 172 -16.56 2.58 0.76
CA HIS A 172 -17.40 2.53 -0.44
C HIS A 172 -17.97 3.89 -0.84
N ARG A 173 -18.14 4.83 0.09
CA ARG A 173 -18.82 6.11 -0.17
C ARG A 173 -17.87 7.31 -0.18
N ILE A 174 -16.66 7.17 0.36
CA ILE A 174 -15.64 8.24 0.34
C ILE A 174 -14.45 7.84 -0.53
N PHE A 175 -13.73 6.79 -0.14
CA PHE A 175 -12.45 6.40 -0.72
C PHE A 175 -12.58 5.90 -2.16
N LYS A 176 -13.41 4.86 -2.42
CA LYS A 176 -13.60 4.32 -3.79
C LYS A 176 -14.03 5.38 -4.81
N PRO A 177 -14.99 6.28 -4.52
CA PRO A 177 -15.31 7.39 -5.41
C PRO A 177 -14.13 8.33 -5.68
N CYS A 178 -13.28 8.59 -4.68
CA CYS A 178 -12.09 9.43 -4.85
C CYS A 178 -10.98 8.75 -5.66
N LEU A 179 -10.85 7.41 -5.59
CA LEU A 179 -9.91 6.65 -6.43
C LEU A 179 -10.27 6.73 -7.92
N ASN A 180 -11.56 6.71 -8.24
CA ASN A 180 -12.06 6.69 -9.61
C ASN A 180 -12.08 8.09 -10.26
N ALA A 181 -11.84 9.15 -9.50
CA ALA A 181 -11.69 10.48 -10.06
C ALA A 181 -10.40 10.51 -10.91
N THR A 182 -10.56 10.64 -12.23
CA THR A 182 -9.57 10.40 -13.29
C THR A 182 -8.35 11.32 -13.31
N LYS A 183 -8.09 12.08 -12.25
CA LYS A 183 -6.93 12.97 -12.12
C LYS A 183 -6.16 12.63 -10.86
N TRP A 184 -5.32 11.62 -10.96
CA TRP A 184 -4.32 11.31 -9.94
C TRP A 184 -3.22 12.37 -9.87
N ASP A 185 -3.02 13.14 -10.95
CA ASP A 185 -1.84 13.98 -11.16
C ASP A 185 -2.01 15.47 -10.83
N ASP A 186 -3.18 15.90 -10.33
CA ASP A 186 -3.39 17.29 -9.96
C ASP A 186 -3.48 17.46 -8.42
N PRO A 187 -2.37 17.81 -7.74
CA PRO A 187 -2.34 18.04 -6.30
C PRO A 187 -3.10 19.30 -5.86
N ASN A 188 -3.60 20.12 -6.79
CA ASN A 188 -4.26 21.40 -6.53
C ASN A 188 -5.75 21.43 -6.91
N THR A 189 -6.27 20.51 -7.71
CA THR A 189 -7.72 20.46 -7.99
C THR A 189 -8.48 19.78 -6.87
N GLY A 190 -8.98 20.60 -5.95
CA GLY A 190 -10.05 20.31 -5.00
C GLY A 190 -11.39 19.99 -5.69
N GLY A 191 -11.41 18.94 -6.50
CA GLY A 191 -12.60 18.36 -7.11
C GLY A 191 -12.66 16.86 -6.83
N LEU A 192 -12.48 16.46 -5.57
CA LEU A 192 -12.78 15.08 -5.19
C LEU A 192 -14.24 14.80 -5.54
N ALA A 193 -14.52 13.56 -5.98
CA ALA A 193 -15.88 13.13 -6.31
C ALA A 193 -16.85 13.26 -5.12
N VAL A 194 -16.33 13.45 -3.90
CA VAL A 194 -17.09 13.53 -2.65
C VAL A 194 -16.93 14.91 -2.03
N LYS A 195 -18.03 15.66 -1.97
CA LYS A 195 -18.09 17.00 -1.35
C LYS A 195 -17.60 16.96 0.10
N GLY A 196 -16.81 17.94 0.52
CA GLY A 196 -16.30 18.06 1.89
C GLY A 196 -15.22 17.04 2.23
N VAL A 197 -14.51 16.53 1.23
CA VAL A 197 -13.31 15.72 1.41
C VAL A 197 -12.15 16.48 0.79
N ARG A 198 -11.00 16.47 1.46
CA ARG A 198 -9.73 16.96 0.93
C ARG A 198 -8.71 15.84 0.95
N ARG A 199 -7.71 15.91 0.07
CA ARG A 199 -6.68 14.87 -0.06
C ARG A 199 -5.31 15.50 -0.27
N TYR A 200 -4.29 14.92 0.35
CA TYR A 200 -2.89 15.11 -0.02
C TYR A 200 -2.25 13.74 -0.31
N SER A 201 -1.39 13.69 -1.33
CA SER A 201 -0.72 12.46 -1.74
C SER A 201 0.76 12.71 -2.01
N ALA A 202 1.60 11.73 -1.70
CA ALA A 202 3.01 11.72 -2.01
C ALA A 202 3.45 10.32 -2.46
N VAL A 203 4.57 10.24 -3.20
CA VAL A 203 5.18 8.99 -3.62
C VAL A 203 6.55 8.89 -2.98
N LEU A 204 6.81 7.76 -2.31
CA LEU A 204 8.13 7.38 -1.81
C LEU A 204 8.64 6.22 -2.67
N MET A 205 9.90 6.26 -3.07
CA MET A 205 10.55 5.09 -3.64
C MET A 205 10.86 4.11 -2.50
N LEU A 206 10.62 2.82 -2.71
CA LEU A 206 10.79 1.84 -1.64
C LEU A 206 12.27 1.66 -1.28
N GLU A 207 13.15 1.76 -2.27
CA GLU A 207 14.60 1.75 -2.11
C GLU A 207 15.12 2.87 -1.19
N ASP A 208 14.45 4.02 -1.17
CA ASP A 208 14.83 5.19 -0.37
C ASP A 208 14.39 5.09 1.10
N VAL A 209 13.62 4.06 1.48
CA VAL A 209 13.06 3.91 2.84
C VAL A 209 13.36 2.54 3.45
N LEU A 210 14.45 1.92 2.98
CA LEU A 210 14.91 0.61 3.46
C LEU A 210 15.63 0.68 4.81
N ASP A 211 16.16 1.84 5.19
CA ASP A 211 16.66 2.09 6.54
C ASP A 211 15.65 2.91 7.36
N GLU A 212 15.78 2.84 8.67
CA GLU A 212 14.82 3.46 9.60
C GLU A 212 14.99 4.99 9.70
N VAL A 213 16.21 5.50 9.51
CA VAL A 213 16.51 6.94 9.61
C VAL A 213 15.83 7.67 8.47
N THR A 214 16.11 7.26 7.23
CA THR A 214 15.53 7.86 6.03
C THR A 214 14.01 7.68 6.03
N LEU A 215 13.49 6.52 6.45
CA LEU A 215 12.05 6.31 6.60
C LEU A 215 11.42 7.33 7.56
N ASN A 216 12.04 7.56 8.73
CA ASN A 216 11.56 8.54 9.70
C ASN A 216 11.60 9.97 9.17
N GLU A 217 12.64 10.34 8.43
CA GLU A 217 12.74 11.65 7.77
C GLU A 217 11.61 11.84 6.74
N LYS A 218 11.35 10.83 5.90
CA LYS A 218 10.27 10.88 4.91
C LYS A 218 8.89 10.93 5.58
N ILE A 219 8.68 10.22 6.68
CA ILE A 219 7.44 10.30 7.46
C ILE A 219 7.25 11.70 8.04
N LEU A 220 8.31 12.29 8.62
CA LEU A 220 8.25 13.64 9.19
C LEU A 220 7.94 14.68 8.12
N TRP A 221 8.63 14.62 6.97
CA TRP A 221 8.34 15.47 5.82
C TRP A 221 6.89 15.31 5.35
N PHE A 222 6.42 14.07 5.18
CA PHE A 222 5.05 13.81 4.73
C PHE A 222 4.01 14.36 5.72
N LYS A 223 4.27 14.21 7.02
CA LYS A 223 3.45 14.80 8.09
C LYS A 223 3.37 16.32 7.96
N GLN A 224 4.49 17.01 7.79
CA GLN A 224 4.54 18.46 7.63
C GLN A 224 3.77 18.94 6.40
N GLU A 225 3.88 18.21 5.28
CA GLU A 225 3.10 18.52 4.08
C GLU A 225 1.59 18.34 4.31
N ILE A 226 1.17 17.28 5.02
CA ILE A 226 -0.24 17.09 5.38
C ILE A 226 -0.74 18.27 6.23
N GLU A 227 -0.02 18.63 7.29
CA GLU A 227 -0.41 19.71 8.20
C GLU A 227 -0.49 21.06 7.46
N THR A 228 0.45 21.31 6.55
CA THR A 228 0.50 22.55 5.75
C THR A 228 -0.58 22.60 4.69
N ARG A 229 -0.74 21.54 3.88
CA ARG A 229 -1.64 21.50 2.73
C ARG A 229 -3.09 21.27 3.13
N LEU A 230 -3.31 20.45 4.16
CA LEU A 230 -4.64 20.12 4.66
C LEU A 230 -5.02 20.95 5.88
N VAL A 231 -4.19 21.86 6.39
CA VAL A 231 -4.52 22.74 7.53
C VAL A 231 -5.10 21.92 8.69
N VAL A 232 -4.42 20.82 9.01
CA VAL A 232 -4.79 19.89 10.09
C VAL A 232 -3.64 19.81 11.07
N ASN A 233 -3.92 19.35 12.30
CA ASN A 233 -2.90 19.13 13.31
C ASN A 233 -2.78 17.62 13.59
N LEU A 234 -1.60 17.04 13.33
CA LEU A 234 -1.32 15.63 13.61
C LEU A 234 -0.54 15.45 14.92
N ALA A 235 -0.68 16.34 15.91
CA ALA A 235 -0.02 16.29 17.24
C ALA A 235 -0.02 14.89 17.91
N GLU A 236 0.95 14.51 18.75
CA GLU A 236 2.41 14.72 18.72
C GLU A 236 3.05 13.35 18.43
N MET A 237 4.21 13.29 17.74
CA MET A 237 5.08 12.13 17.94
C MET A 237 5.53 12.16 19.41
N SER A 238 5.61 11.02 20.08
CA SER A 238 5.98 10.98 21.50
C SER A 238 7.30 11.75 21.72
N VAL A 239 7.54 12.28 22.93
CA VAL A 239 8.79 12.98 23.27
C VAL A 239 10.03 12.12 22.93
N GLN A 240 9.89 10.80 23.00
CA GLN A 240 10.91 9.82 22.63
C GLN A 240 11.27 9.90 21.13
N ASP A 241 10.28 10.12 20.29
CA ASP A 241 10.41 10.20 18.83
C ASP A 241 11.11 11.48 18.35
N LYS A 242 10.97 12.57 19.11
CA LYS A 242 11.68 13.84 18.84
C LYS A 242 13.16 13.73 19.23
N ASN A 243 13.46 13.02 20.31
CA ASN A 243 14.82 12.82 20.80
C ASN A 243 15.62 11.85 19.92
N GLU A 244 14.99 10.81 19.36
CA GLU A 244 15.66 9.86 18.47
C GLU A 244 16.04 10.49 17.12
N VAL A 245 15.18 11.30 16.52
CA VAL A 245 15.51 12.03 15.28
C VAL A 245 16.57 13.10 15.54
N GLY A 246 16.47 13.83 16.66
CA GLY A 246 17.49 14.81 17.04
C GLY A 246 18.86 14.19 17.35
N ALA A 247 18.88 12.99 17.95
CA ALA A 247 20.11 12.26 18.22
C ALA A 247 20.73 11.66 16.95
N LEU A 248 19.92 11.14 16.03
CA LEU A 248 20.40 10.61 14.73
C LEU A 248 21.02 11.71 13.86
N LEU A 249 20.43 12.91 13.84
CA LEU A 249 20.97 14.05 13.10
C LEU A 249 22.22 14.69 13.75
N ALA A 250 22.48 14.40 15.04
CA ALA A 250 23.62 14.93 15.77
C ALA A 250 24.88 14.04 15.70
N VAL A 251 24.78 12.85 15.11
CA VAL A 251 25.90 11.89 15.00
C VAL A 251 26.71 12.07 13.70
N ASP A 252 26.22 12.84 12.73
CA ASP A 252 26.87 13.07 11.43
C ASP A 252 27.47 14.49 11.25
N ILE A 253 27.95 15.13 12.34
CA ILE A 253 28.75 16.38 12.29
C ILE A 253 30.10 16.21 12.98
#